data_AF-C9LCG4-F1
#
_entry.id   AF-C9LCG4-F1
#
_cell.length_a   1.000
_cell.length_b   1.000
_cell.length_c   1.000
_cell.angle_alpha   90.00
_cell.angle_beta   90.00
_cell.angle_gamma   90.00
#
_symmetry.space_group_name_H-M   'P 1'
#
loop_
_entity.id
_entity.type
_entity.pdbx_description
1 polymer ?
#
loop_
_entity_poly.entity_id
_entity_poly.type
_entity_poly.pdbx_seq_one_letter_code
_entity_poly.pdbx_strand_id
1 'polypeptide(L)' 'MKQWLKILSGYAKKDKIAVQYFDMEHLELRNTEMYIRGYKTKLEKDTSYKGLWRVSFMLKEF' A
#
# COMPACT_ATOMS: atom_id res chain seq x y z
N MET A 1 3.02 -17.36 -8.53
CA MET A 1 3.75 -16.24 -7.91
C MET A 1 2.72 -15.32 -7.26
N LYS A 2 2.95 -14.85 -6.02
CA LYS A 2 1.93 -14.19 -5.17
C LYS A 2 1.40 -12.90 -5.85
N GLN A 3 0.16 -12.91 -6.39
CA GLN A 3 -0.45 -11.82 -7.18
C GLN A 3 -0.32 -10.45 -6.52
N TRP A 4 -0.57 -10.38 -5.21
CA TRP A 4 -0.47 -9.17 -4.40
C TRP A 4 0.94 -8.59 -4.35
N LEU A 5 1.98 -9.42 -4.32
CA LEU A 5 3.36 -8.93 -4.31
C LEU A 5 3.67 -8.17 -5.61
N LYS A 6 3.23 -8.69 -6.76
CA LYS A 6 3.43 -8.04 -8.06
C LYS A 6 2.71 -6.68 -8.12
N ILE A 7 1.48 -6.61 -7.62
CA ILE A 7 0.68 -5.38 -7.57
C ILE A 7 1.33 -4.34 -6.65
N LEU A 8 1.67 -4.72 -5.41
CA LEU A 8 2.25 -3.82 -4.43
C LEU A 8 3.64 -3.32 -4.84
N SER A 9 4.49 -4.18 -5.40
CA SER A 9 5.79 -3.75 -5.94
C SER A 9 5.66 -2.80 -7.13
N GLY A 10 4.53 -2.81 -7.84
CA GLY A 10 4.23 -1.82 -8.89
C GLY A 10 3.98 -0.43 -8.34
N TYR A 11 3.32 -0.33 -7.18
CA TYR A 11 3.08 0.95 -6.51
C TYR A 11 4.33 1.58 -5.91
N ALA A 12 5.31 0.76 -5.50
CA ALA A 12 6.59 1.26 -4.98
C ALA A 12 7.38 2.13 -5.98
N LYS A 13 7.07 2.03 -7.28
CA LYS A 13 7.71 2.81 -8.36
C LYS A 13 6.94 4.09 -8.73
N LYS A 14 5.86 4.41 -8.03
CA LYS A 14 5.03 5.59 -8.29
C LYS A 14 5.25 6.64 -7.21
N ASP A 15 5.32 7.91 -7.58
CA ASP A 15 5.45 9.02 -6.63
C ASP A 15 4.14 9.30 -5.87
N LYS A 16 3.01 9.12 -6.56
CA LYS A 16 1.66 9.31 -6.03
C LYS A 16 0.68 8.28 -6.58
N ILE A 17 -0.41 8.07 -5.85
CA ILE A 17 -1.53 7.22 -6.24
C ILE A 17 -2.85 7.93 -6.01
N ALA A 18 -3.81 7.70 -6.91
CA ALA A 18 -5.19 8.09 -6.67
C ALA A 18 -5.80 7.10 -5.66
N VAL A 19 -6.33 7.62 -4.57
CA VAL A 19 -6.97 6.86 -3.52
C VAL A 19 -8.42 7.31 -3.43
N GLN A 20 -9.33 6.36 -3.57
CA GLN A 20 -10.72 6.56 -3.18
C GLN A 20 -10.89 5.99 -1.77
N TYR A 21 -11.38 6.80 -0.84
CA TYR A 21 -11.70 6.36 0.50
C TYR A 21 -13.03 6.97 0.95
N PHE A 22 -13.68 6.28 1.88
CA PHE A 22 -14.90 6.78 2.48
C PHE A 22 -14.54 7.69 3.65
N ASP A 23 -14.92 8.96 3.55
CA ASP A 23 -14.75 9.93 4.61
C ASP A 23 -15.93 9.80 5.59
N MET A 24 -15.63 9.40 6.82
CA MET A 24 -16.65 9.24 7.86
C MET A 24 -17.14 10.56 8.45
N GLU A 25 -16.39 11.66 8.28
CA GLU A 25 -16.81 12.99 8.74
C GLU A 25 -17.89 13.56 7.82
N HIS A 26 -17.71 13.40 6.52
CA HIS A 26 -18.60 13.94 5.49
C HIS A 26 -19.58 12.88 4.93
N LEU A 27 -19.45 11.62 5.37
CA LEU A 27 -20.23 10.46 4.92
C LEU A 27 -20.25 10.28 3.39
N GLU A 28 -19.14 10.58 2.73
CA GLU A 28 -19.01 10.58 1.27
C GLU A 28 -17.76 9.85 0.79
N LEU A 29 -17.79 9.39 -0.46
CA LEU A 29 -16.61 8.83 -1.13
C LEU A 29 -15.73 9.98 -1.65
N ARG A 30 -14.53 10.10 -1.12
CA ARG A 30 -13.54 11.09 -1.56
C ARG A 30 -12.49 10.44 -2.44
N ASN A 31 -12.12 11.14 -3.51
CA ASN A 31 -11.02 10.79 -4.39
C ASN A 31 -9.90 11.81 -4.17
N THR A 32 -8.72 11.34 -3.79
CA THR A 32 -7.56 12.20 -3.52
C THR A 32 -6.30 11.62 -4.15
N GLU A 33 -5.31 12.46 -4.40
CA GLU A 33 -3.97 12.03 -4.77
C GLU A 33 -3.07 11.99 -3.54
N MET A 34 -2.72 10.78 -3.09
CA MET A 34 -1.80 10.60 -1.96
C MET A 34 -0.39 10.27 -2.45
N TYR A 35 0.60 10.94 -1.86
CA TYR A 35 2.01 10.68 -2.14
C TYR A 35 2.52 9.49 -1.35
N ILE A 36 3.32 8.64 -2.00
CA ILE A 36 3.98 7.51 -1.35
C ILE A 36 5.28 8.05 -0.72
N ARG A 37 5.26 8.31 0.59
CA ARG A 37 6.42 8.86 1.33
C ARG A 37 7.32 7.81 1.95
N GLY A 38 6.90 6.55 1.98
CA GLY A 38 7.72 5.47 2.53
C GLY A 38 7.25 4.12 2.03
N TYR A 39 8.22 3.29 1.63
CA TYR A 39 8.01 1.88 1.25
C TYR A 39 8.89 1.01 2.13
N LYS A 40 8.28 0.03 2.81
CA LYS A 40 9.02 -0.94 3.63
C LYS A 40 8.57 -2.35 3.33
N THR A 41 9.50 -3.21 2.94
CA THR A 41 9.29 -4.64 2.81
C THR A 41 10.05 -5.38 3.88
N LYS A 42 9.37 -6.23 4.64
CA LYS A 42 10.01 -7.13 5.59
C LYS A 42 9.66 -8.56 5.22
N LEU A 43 10.68 -9.40 5.06
CA LEU A 43 10.49 -10.84 5.00
C LEU A 43 10.17 -11.31 6.43
N GLU A 44 8.93 -11.71 6.66
CA GLU A 44 8.56 -12.39 7.90
C GLU A 44 9.02 -13.83 7.75
N LYS A 45 10.00 -14.20 8.58
CA LYS A 45 10.52 -15.55 8.66
C LYS A 45 9.48 -16.39 9.39
N ASP A 46 8.42 -16.75 8.69
CA ASP A 46 7.35 -17.56 9.25
C ASP A 46 7.80 -19.01 9.33
N THR A 47 7.57 -19.62 10.49
CA THR A 47 7.76 -21.04 10.80
C THR A 47 6.81 -21.95 10.01
N SER A 48 5.97 -21.39 9.13
CA SER A 48 5.32 -22.11 8.04
C SER A 48 6.13 -21.99 6.74
N TYR A 49 6.36 -23.12 6.08
CA TYR A 49 7.25 -23.39 4.92
C TYR A 49 7.13 -22.48 3.65
N LYS A 50 6.52 -21.29 3.70
CA LYS A 50 6.24 -20.42 2.54
C LYS A 50 6.39 -18.92 2.84
N GLY A 51 7.62 -18.50 3.13
CA GLY A 51 8.08 -17.11 3.32
C GLY A 51 7.07 -16.01 3.00
N LEU A 52 6.45 -15.45 4.04
CA LEU A 52 5.51 -14.35 3.94
C LEU A 52 6.29 -13.03 3.86
N TRP A 53 5.97 -12.22 2.85
CA TRP A 53 6.52 -10.87 2.71
C TRP A 53 5.45 -9.89 3.18
N ARG A 54 5.79 -9.06 4.15
CA ARG A 54 4.96 -7.93 4.56
C ARG A 54 5.42 -6.70 3.79
N VAL A 55 4.49 -6.03 3.14
CA VAL A 55 4.73 -4.79 2.39
C VAL A 55 3.91 -3.68 3.06
N SER A 56 4.57 -2.58 3.43
CA SER A 56 3.96 -1.44 4.10
C SER A 56 4.28 -0.17 3.33
N PHE A 57 3.26 0.68 3.17
CA PHE A 57 3.35 1.98 2.51
C PHE A 57 2.90 3.07 3.48
N MET A 58 3.52 4.24 3.38
CA MET A 58 3.04 5.45 4.04
C MET A 58 2.49 6.40 2.98
N LEU A 59 1.19 6.66 3.06
CA LEU A 59 0.48 7.58 2.18
C LEU A 59 0.26 8.89 2.90
N LYS A 60 0.49 10.01 2.21
CA LYS A 60 0.24 11.35 2.75
C LYS A 60 -0.48 12.22 1.74
N GLU A 61 -1.56 12.83 2.20
CA GLU A 61 -2.30 13.90 1.52
C GLU A 61 -1.61 15.25 1.81
N PHE A 62 -1.58 16.16 0.84
CA PHE A 62 -0.99 17.51 0.95
C PHE A 62 -2.05 18.57 0.71
#